data_AF-A0A8S1E3R2-F1
#
_entry.id   AF-A0A8S1E3R2-F1
#
_cell.length_a   1.000
_cell.length_b   1.000
_cell.length_c   1.000
_cell.angle_alpha   90.00
_cell.angle_beta   90.00
_cell.angle_gamma   90.00
#
_symmetry.space_group_name_H-M   'P 1'
#
loop_
_entity.id
_entity.type
_entity.pdbx_description
1 polymer ?
#
loop_
_entity_poly.entity_id
_entity_poly.type
_entity_poly.pdbx_seq_one_letter_code
_entity_poly.pdbx_strand_id
1 'polypeptide(L)'
;MPVYPTDVLKRDPQIGQPPPRPCVSLKIYPPFAEFIEFGGASRHTITNDGSSRIVFKVKCSNNVVFKVSPVYAFLDPGASTELQILRKEGPARPDKLIILLKEAKQSDKDPRTSFDSDLTVYKQKIPLLTRVVQEESI
;
A
#
# COMPACT_ATOMS: atom_id res chain seq x y z
N MET A 1 -57.46 4.95 -35.73
CA MET A 1 -56.22 5.41 -35.10
C MET A 1 -56.19 4.89 -33.67
N PRO A 2 -55.42 3.85 -33.33
CA PRO A 2 -55.33 3.42 -31.94
C PRO A 2 -54.45 4.42 -31.16
N VAL A 3 -55.01 4.95 -30.07
CA VAL A 3 -54.34 5.82 -29.10
C VAL A 3 -53.46 4.92 -28.24
N TYR A 4 -52.14 5.17 -28.23
CA TYR A 4 -51.23 4.47 -27.33
C TYR A 4 -51.47 4.93 -25.88
N PRO A 5 -51.49 4.03 -24.89
CA PRO A 5 -51.49 4.43 -23.50
C PRO A 5 -50.13 5.03 -23.11
N THR A 6 -50.13 6.25 -22.60
CA THR A 6 -49.05 6.85 -21.81
C THR A 6 -49.09 6.34 -20.37
N ASP A 7 -47.90 6.20 -19.77
CA ASP A 7 -47.60 6.11 -18.33
C ASP A 7 -47.89 4.74 -17.67
N VAL A 8 -47.01 4.06 -16.92
CA VAL A 8 -45.71 4.38 -16.30
C VAL A 8 -44.91 3.07 -16.25
N LEU A 9 -43.80 2.95 -16.98
CA LEU A 9 -42.79 1.93 -16.64
C LEU A 9 -42.16 2.34 -15.31
N LYS A 10 -42.63 1.71 -14.23
CA LYS A 10 -41.92 1.61 -12.96
C LYS A 10 -40.49 1.17 -13.29
N ARG A 11 -39.53 2.08 -13.14
CA ARG A 11 -38.12 1.69 -13.15
C ARG A 11 -37.89 0.91 -11.86
N ASP A 12 -37.82 -0.40 -12.01
CA ASP A 12 -37.34 -1.30 -10.98
C ASP A 12 -35.99 -0.83 -10.42
N PRO A 13 -35.72 -1.13 -9.14
CA PRO A 13 -34.56 -0.66 -8.41
C PRO A 13 -33.26 -1.12 -9.07
N GLN A 14 -32.25 -0.26 -8.95
CA GLN A 14 -30.88 -0.45 -9.43
C GLN A 14 -30.45 -1.93 -9.46
N ILE A 15 -30.31 -2.43 -10.69
CA ILE A 15 -29.73 -3.74 -11.02
C ILE A 15 -28.42 -3.90 -10.24
N GLY A 16 -28.31 -5.03 -9.56
CA GLY A 16 -27.31 -5.34 -8.55
C GLY A 16 -25.93 -4.77 -8.85
N GLN A 17 -25.48 -3.86 -7.98
CA GLN A 17 -24.06 -3.77 -7.71
C GLN A 17 -23.63 -5.20 -7.31
N PRO A 18 -22.62 -5.80 -7.97
CA PRO A 18 -22.02 -7.01 -7.44
C PRO A 18 -21.69 -6.72 -5.97
N PRO A 19 -21.87 -7.70 -5.04
CA PRO A 19 -21.58 -7.49 -3.62
C PRO A 19 -20.26 -6.72 -3.56
N PRO A 20 -20.19 -5.56 -2.89
CA PRO A 20 -19.05 -4.65 -2.99
C PRO A 20 -17.82 -5.51 -2.81
N ARG A 21 -17.10 -5.77 -3.90
CA ARG A 21 -15.97 -6.69 -3.88
C ARG A 21 -15.09 -6.14 -2.78
N PRO A 22 -14.68 -6.95 -1.77
CA PRO A 22 -13.70 -6.51 -0.80
C PRO A 22 -12.53 -5.92 -1.58
N CYS A 23 -12.49 -4.59 -1.64
CA CYS A 23 -11.58 -3.89 -2.51
C CYS A 23 -10.39 -3.61 -1.62
N VAL A 24 -9.46 -4.56 -1.58
CA VAL A 24 -8.16 -4.34 -0.97
C VAL A 24 -7.33 -3.58 -2.00
N SER A 25 -7.13 -2.29 -1.74
CA SER A 25 -6.34 -1.41 -2.60
C SER A 25 -5.47 -0.50 -1.76
N LEU A 26 -4.25 -0.26 -2.23
CA LEU A 26 -3.26 0.55 -1.55
C LEU A 26 -2.61 1.50 -2.56
N LYS A 27 -2.59 2.78 -2.19
CA LYS A 27 -1.80 3.80 -2.86
C LYS A 27 -0.56 4.11 -2.03
N ILE A 28 0.59 4.18 -2.69
CA ILE A 28 1.86 4.55 -2.08
C ILE A 28 2.42 5.74 -2.85
N TYR A 29 2.76 6.81 -2.14
CA TYR A 29 3.38 7.99 -2.72
C TYR A 29 4.49 8.55 -1.82
N PRO A 30 5.71 8.77 -2.31
CA PRO A 30 6.19 8.48 -3.67
C PRO A 30 6.25 6.97 -3.97
N PRO A 31 6.22 6.53 -5.24
CA PRO A 31 6.24 5.10 -5.60
C PRO A 31 7.65 4.47 -5.54
N PHE A 32 8.70 5.28 -5.43
CA PHE A 32 10.10 4.87 -5.27
C PHE A 32 10.78 5.77 -4.25
N ALA A 33 11.90 5.31 -3.68
CA ALA A 33 12.74 6.09 -2.78
C ALA A 33 14.13 6.25 -3.40
N GLU A 34 14.73 7.43 -3.26
CA GLU A 34 16.10 7.69 -3.68
C GLU A 34 16.98 8.05 -2.49
N PHE A 35 18.19 7.51 -2.46
CA PHE A 35 19.17 7.74 -1.41
C PHE A 35 20.58 7.91 -1.99
N ILE A 36 21.49 8.43 -1.18
CA ILE A 36 22.93 8.52 -1.47
C ILE A 36 23.71 7.58 -0.56
N GLU A 37 24.92 7.19 -0.94
CA GLU A 37 25.74 6.21 -0.21
C GLU A 37 26.03 6.58 1.25
N PHE A 38 26.09 7.87 1.56
CA PHE A 38 26.25 8.39 2.92
C PHE A 38 25.00 8.24 3.80
N GLY A 39 23.89 7.76 3.23
CA GLY A 39 22.62 7.53 3.92
C GLY A 39 21.50 8.44 3.44
N GLY A 40 20.44 8.53 4.24
CA GLY A 40 19.31 9.42 3.97
C GLY A 40 18.01 8.93 4.60
N ALA A 41 16.94 9.70 4.42
CA ALA A 41 15.61 9.31 4.86
C ALA A 41 14.58 9.65 3.77
N SER A 42 13.64 8.73 3.55
CA SER A 42 12.51 8.91 2.65
C SER A 42 11.22 8.67 3.42
N ARG A 43 10.17 9.41 3.07
CA ARG A 43 8.84 9.25 3.64
C ARG A 43 7.86 8.92 2.54
N HIS A 44 7.04 7.92 2.79
CA HIS A 44 6.01 7.47 1.86
C HIS A 44 4.67 7.54 2.57
N THR A 45 3.71 8.19 1.95
CA THR A 45 2.32 8.14 2.36
C THR A 45 1.71 6.87 1.79
N ILE A 46 1.19 6.04 2.67
CA ILE A 46 0.44 4.84 2.34
C ILE A 46 -1.03 5.13 2.63
N THR A 47 -1.87 5.08 1.62
CA THR A 47 -3.30 5.34 1.72
C THR A 47 -4.08 4.09 1.34
N ASN A 48 -5.01 3.69 2.19
CA ASN A 48 -6.00 2.68 1.85
C ASN A 48 -7.11 3.35 1.04
N ASP A 49 -7.09 3.17 -0.29
CA ASP A 49 -8.17 3.62 -1.17
C ASP A 49 -9.21 2.52 -1.42
N GLY A 50 -9.08 1.40 -0.72
CA GLY A 50 -10.03 0.31 -0.67
C GLY A 50 -11.23 0.58 0.23
N SER A 51 -12.19 -0.34 0.20
CA SER A 51 -13.42 -0.30 1.00
C SER A 51 -13.35 -1.17 2.27
N SER A 52 -12.34 -2.03 2.39
CA SER A 52 -12.12 -2.92 3.54
C SER A 52 -10.98 -2.41 4.42
N ARG A 53 -11.05 -2.71 5.71
CA ARG A 53 -9.91 -2.51 6.62
C ARG A 53 -8.80 -3.47 6.21
N ILE A 54 -7.58 -2.96 6.16
CA ILE A 54 -6.43 -3.75 5.74
C ILE A 54 -5.37 -3.78 6.83
N VAL A 55 -4.58 -4.84 6.82
CA VAL A 55 -3.31 -4.93 7.51
C VAL A 55 -2.20 -4.98 6.48
N PHE A 56 -1.16 -4.19 6.68
CA PHE A 56 0.04 -4.30 5.85
C PHE A 56 1.25 -4.70 6.68
N LYS A 57 2.12 -5.46 6.02
CA LYS A 57 3.44 -5.86 6.51
C LYS A 57 4.49 -5.40 5.53
N VAL A 58 5.49 -4.70 6.03
CA VAL A 58 6.61 -4.24 5.23
C VAL A 58 7.77 -5.23 5.35
N LYS A 59 8.31 -5.64 4.21
CA LYS A 59 9.53 -6.44 4.10
C LYS A 59 10.57 -5.65 3.32
N CYS A 60 11.74 -5.41 3.89
CA CYS A 60 12.87 -4.90 3.15
C CYS A 60 13.75 -6.06 2.66
N SER A 61 14.43 -5.86 1.53
CA SER A 61 15.43 -6.79 0.99
C SER A 61 16.74 -6.75 1.79
N ASN A 62 17.08 -5.60 2.38
CA ASN A 62 18.31 -5.42 3.13
C ASN A 62 18.05 -4.66 4.44
N ASN A 63 17.92 -5.42 5.53
CA ASN A 63 17.66 -4.85 6.87
C ASN A 63 18.92 -4.35 7.59
N VAL A 64 20.11 -4.53 7.00
CA VAL A 64 21.37 -4.09 7.61
C VAL A 64 21.55 -2.58 7.41
N VAL A 65 21.32 -2.11 6.19
CA VAL A 65 21.48 -0.70 5.81
C VAL A 65 20.17 0.08 5.86
N PHE A 66 19.01 -0.56 5.65
CA PHE A 66 17.71 0.11 5.72
C PHE A 66 16.99 -0.18 7.03
N LYS A 67 16.47 0.88 7.64
CA LYS A 67 15.50 0.83 8.74
C LYS A 67 14.15 1.31 8.22
N VAL A 68 13.09 0.62 8.59
CA VAL A 68 11.73 0.93 8.14
C VAL A 68 10.80 0.99 9.33
N SER A 69 9.95 2.01 9.38
CA SER A 69 8.93 2.17 10.42
C SER A 69 7.67 2.84 9.84
N PRO A 70 6.46 2.31 10.09
CA PRO A 70 6.14 1.07 10.81
C PRO A 70 6.36 -0.19 9.95
N VAL A 71 6.63 -1.34 10.59
CA VAL A 71 6.74 -2.65 9.90
C VAL A 71 5.38 -3.31 9.73
N TYR A 72 4.48 -3.08 10.68
CA TYR A 72 3.12 -3.58 10.69
C TYR A 72 2.19 -2.44 11.09
N ALA A 73 1.11 -2.25 10.36
CA ALA A 73 0.03 -1.39 10.80
C ALA A 73 -1.29 -1.78 10.14
N PHE A 74 -2.37 -1.35 10.78
CA PHE A 74 -3.71 -1.39 10.21
C PHE A 74 -4.02 -0.06 9.55
N LEU A 75 -4.79 -0.12 8.47
CA LEU A 75 -5.33 1.03 7.78
C LEU A 75 -6.82 0.79 7.56
N ASP A 76 -7.64 1.66 8.13
CA ASP A 76 -9.06 1.70 7.84
C ASP A 76 -9.31 2.26 6.42
N PRO A 77 -10.47 1.97 5.80
CA PRO A 77 -10.83 2.54 4.50
C PRO A 77 -10.70 4.07 4.48
N GLY A 78 -9.99 4.63 3.51
CA GLY A 78 -9.73 6.06 3.40
C GLY A 78 -8.65 6.60 4.35
N ALA A 79 -8.15 5.80 5.30
CA ALA A 79 -7.07 6.21 6.18
C ALA A 79 -5.72 6.24 5.44
N SER A 80 -4.82 7.08 5.93
CA SER A 80 -3.44 7.16 5.46
C SER A 80 -2.46 7.06 6.62
N THR A 81 -1.29 6.51 6.35
CA THR A 81 -0.19 6.40 7.32
C THR A 81 1.14 6.75 6.65
N GLU A 82 2.10 7.20 7.45
CA GLU A 82 3.43 7.55 6.98
C GLU A 82 4.40 6.39 7.21
N LEU A 83 5.04 5.93 6.13
CA LEU A 83 6.13 4.96 6.15
C LEU A 83 7.45 5.70 6.02
N GLN A 84 8.26 5.63 7.06
CA GLN A 84 9.60 6.18 7.08
C GLN A 84 10.62 5.08 6.74
N ILE A 85 11.49 5.40 5.79
CA ILE A 85 12.60 4.56 5.35
C ILE A 85 13.88 5.34 5.62
N LEU A 86 14.69 4.86 6.54
CA LEU A 86 16.02 5.38 6.80
C LEU A 86 17.05 4.49 6.13
N ARG A 87 17.98 5.10 5.39
CA ARG A 87 19.18 4.43 4.89
C ARG A 87 20.39 4.88 5.71
N LYS A 88 21.16 3.91 6.19
CA LYS A 88 22.49 4.13 6.77
C LYS A 88 23.55 4.15 5.68
N GLU A 89 24.70 4.73 6.02
CA GLU A 89 25.89 4.64 5.19
C GLU A 89 26.19 3.16 4.84
N GLY A 90 26.46 2.92 3.56
CA GLY A 90 26.74 1.58 3.06
C GLY A 90 26.77 1.49 1.54
N PRO A 91 27.17 0.34 1.00
CA PRO A 91 27.41 0.17 -0.44
C PRO A 91 26.14 0.42 -1.25
N ALA A 92 26.28 1.07 -2.41
CA ALA A 92 25.21 1.18 -3.39
C ALA A 92 24.83 -0.19 -3.94
N ARG A 93 23.63 -0.66 -3.56
CA ARG A 93 23.03 -1.89 -4.10
C ARG A 93 21.60 -1.61 -4.56
N PRO A 94 21.12 -2.35 -5.59
CA PRO A 94 19.73 -2.28 -6.00
C PRO A 94 18.87 -3.00 -4.96
N ASP A 95 18.26 -2.21 -4.08
CA ASP A 95 17.40 -2.70 -3.02
C ASP A 95 15.91 -2.44 -3.33
N LYS A 96 15.04 -3.18 -2.67
CA LYS A 96 13.58 -3.05 -2.80
C LYS A 96 12.89 -3.28 -1.47
N LEU A 97 11.76 -2.61 -1.30
CA LEU A 97 10.83 -2.79 -0.20
C LEU A 97 9.54 -3.38 -0.75
N ILE A 98 9.03 -4.42 -0.10
CA ILE A 98 7.81 -5.13 -0.47
C ILE A 98 6.78 -4.91 0.63
N ILE A 99 5.68 -4.25 0.29
CA ILE A 99 4.52 -4.12 1.16
C ILE A 99 3.58 -5.25 0.83
N LEU A 100 3.31 -6.10 1.82
CA LEU A 100 2.35 -7.17 1.74
C LEU A 100 1.05 -6.70 2.42
N LEU A 101 -0.07 -6.89 1.75
CA LEU A 101 -1.37 -6.41 2.19
C LEU A 101 -2.33 -7.58 2.30
N LYS A 102 -3.14 -7.55 3.35
CA LYS A 102 -4.25 -8.47 3.58
C LYS A 102 -5.45 -7.70 4.06
N GLU A 103 -6.64 -8.24 3.79
CA GLU A 103 -7.85 -7.80 4.46
C GLU A 103 -7.77 -8.15 5.95
N ALA A 104 -8.19 -7.23 6.82
CA ALA A 104 -8.20 -7.39 8.26
C ALA A 104 -9.64 -7.24 8.79
N LYS A 105 -9.99 -8.03 9.80
CA LYS A 105 -11.30 -7.90 10.44
C LYS A 105 -11.27 -6.77 11.48
N GLN A 106 -12.43 -6.16 11.76
CA GLN A 106 -12.52 -5.17 12.85
C GLN A 106 -12.26 -5.78 14.23
N SER A 107 -12.49 -7.09 14.40
CA SER A 107 -12.17 -7.84 15.62
C SER A 107 -10.67 -7.99 15.89
N ASP A 108 -9.84 -7.74 14.88
CA ASP A 108 -8.41 -7.96 14.96
C ASP A 108 -7.73 -6.81 15.70
N LYS A 109 -7.03 -7.16 16.78
CA LYS A 109 -6.24 -6.22 17.60
C LYS A 109 -4.75 -6.26 17.29
N ASP A 110 -4.23 -7.40 16.84
CA ASP A 110 -2.81 -7.61 16.59
C ASP A 110 -2.50 -7.78 15.09
N PRO A 111 -1.76 -6.86 14.45
CA PRO A 111 -1.51 -6.94 13.01
C PRO A 111 -0.60 -8.10 12.63
N ARG A 112 0.18 -8.61 13.58
CA ARG A 112 1.10 -9.74 13.37
C ARG A 112 0.36 -11.07 13.24
N THR A 113 -0.67 -11.30 14.06
CA THR A 113 -1.48 -12.53 14.06
C THR A 113 -2.50 -12.53 12.94
N SER A 114 -3.12 -11.39 12.61
CA SER A 114 -3.97 -11.25 11.41
C SER A 114 -3.24 -11.61 10.12
N PHE A 115 -1.93 -11.33 10.07
CA PHE A 115 -1.14 -11.64 8.90
C PHE A 115 -0.83 -13.15 8.75
N ASP A 116 -1.06 -13.99 9.76
CA ASP A 116 -0.77 -15.43 9.70
C ASP A 116 -1.92 -16.26 9.09
N SER A 117 -3.08 -15.64 8.86
CA SER A 117 -4.23 -16.31 8.23
C SER A 117 -4.02 -16.57 6.73
N ASP A 118 -4.54 -17.68 6.20
CA ASP A 118 -4.51 -18.07 4.78
C ASP A 118 -5.44 -17.21 3.89
N LEU A 119 -5.25 -15.90 3.92
CA LEU A 119 -5.96 -14.92 3.10
C LEU A 119 -5.10 -14.46 1.92
N THR A 120 -5.76 -14.02 0.84
CA THR A 120 -5.11 -13.47 -0.36
C THR A 120 -4.19 -12.30 -0.01
N VAL A 121 -2.92 -12.42 -0.40
CA VAL A 121 -1.89 -11.41 -0.13
C VAL A 121 -1.61 -10.59 -1.37
N TYR A 122 -1.95 -9.31 -1.32
CA TYR A 122 -1.53 -8.36 -2.34
C TYR A 122 -0.11 -7.88 -2.05
N LYS A 123 0.69 -7.65 -3.08
CA LYS A 123 2.09 -7.24 -2.94
C LYS A 123 2.34 -5.99 -3.75
N GLN A 124 2.87 -4.96 -3.10
CA GLN A 124 3.33 -3.76 -3.77
C GLN A 124 4.82 -3.58 -3.52
N LYS A 125 5.54 -3.09 -4.53
CA LYS A 125 6.99 -2.95 -4.49
C LYS A 125 7.35 -1.48 -4.56
N ILE A 126 8.24 -1.04 -3.68
CA ILE A 126 8.90 0.27 -3.70
C ILE A 126 10.38 0.03 -4.04
N PRO A 127 10.86 0.46 -5.21
CA PRO A 127 12.29 0.45 -5.50
C PRO A 127 13.05 1.39 -4.56
N LEU A 128 14.18 0.93 -4.03
CA LEU A 128 15.11 1.74 -3.23
C LEU A 128 16.34 2.01 -4.08
N LEU A 129 16.37 3.19 -4.70
CA LEU A 129 17.44 3.61 -5.59
C LEU A 129 18.55 4.24 -4.77
N THR A 130 19.78 3.81 -5.05
CA THR A 130 20.98 4.43 -4.48
C THR A 130 21.77 5.11 -5.60
N ARG A 131 22.14 6.37 -5.40
CA ARG A 131 23.13 7.06 -6.23
C ARG A 131 24.49 7.09 -5.54
N VAL A 132 25.53 6.75 -6.30
CA VAL A 132 26.95 6.95 -5.94
C VAL A 132 27.25 8.41 -6.21
N VAL A 133 27.79 9.12 -5.21
CA VAL A 133 28.26 10.49 -5.41
C VAL A 133 29.68 10.39 -5.97
N GLN A 134 29.85 10.59 -7.27
CA GLN A 134 31.18 10.77 -7.85
C GLN A 134 31.61 12.22 -7.57
N GLU A 135 32.65 12.41 -6.75
CA GLU A 135 33.37 13.68 -6.76
C GLU A 135 34.00 13.84 -8.14
N GLU A 136 33.46 14.77 -8.93
CA GLU A 136 34.18 15.27 -10.10
C GLU A 136 35.41 16.01 -9.59
N SER A 137 36.57 15.37 -9.72
CA SER A 137 37.86 16.01 -9.53
C SER A 137 38.00 17.12 -10.60
N ILE A 138 37.93 18.38 -10.16
CA ILE A 138 38.31 19.55 -10.96
C ILE A 138 39.85 19.64 -11.01
#